data_AF-A0A0W0F7D3-F1
#
_entry.id   AF-A0A0W0F7D3-F1
#
_cell.length_a   1.000
_cell.length_b   1.000
_cell.length_c   1.000
_cell.angle_alpha   90.00
_cell.angle_beta   90.00
_cell.angle_gamma   90.00
#
_symmetry.space_group_name_H-M   'P 1'
#
loop_
_entity.id
_entity.type
_entity.pdbx_description
1 polymer ?
#
loop_
_entity_poly.entity_id
_entity_poly.type
_entity_poly.pdbx_seq_one_letter_code
_entity_poly.pdbx_strand_id
1 'polypeptide(L)'
;MHSVAESENETTSLLHNQENTRRKSRTKSPLPKLQIAIILLLQICEPLTSQSIYPYINQLVSELDITGGDERKVGYYAGLIESLFFVTEAFTVLQWSRLSDRIGRKPVLLIGLAGSGISMLSFGLQRSFWGLVIARCLTGLLNGNIGVMKSTMGDLTDQSNRAEGFSLMPVVWSIGATVGPLLGGTFARPHERFPNAFKSQFWKDYPYFMPCLVTASFVFMSFIVTLVFFKESAPVKNRRDRQRSLSEASEATLDHEENKPLPLRSLLTWPVIISVSNYVALAFLNIAFNALLPLFLHTPIPLGGLNLPPSIIGYVLGAYGCVTGLFQAAFFARIIHWLGERRIFVNGVASFIGLFAIMPIISVFAKAWGGNNWTVWALIGCILVLAVIMDMAYGAIFMFVTASAPSRSALGATNGLSQMAVSIARAVGPAMATSMFAVSVQEGWVDGYAVYIVFVMLSILAVGGLAVKLPKEVWEEADD
;
A
#
# COMPACT_ATOMS: atom_id res chain seq x y z
N MET A 1 -54.15 32.05 28.78
CA MET A 1 -53.52 30.82 29.34
C MET A 1 -53.65 29.58 28.43
N HIS A 2 -54.55 29.55 27.43
CA HIS A 2 -54.68 28.38 26.52
C HIS A 2 -53.62 28.27 25.41
N SER A 3 -52.94 29.35 25.02
CA SER A 3 -51.97 29.34 23.91
C SER A 3 -50.55 28.83 24.27
N VAL A 4 -50.23 28.69 25.55
CA VAL A 4 -48.89 28.24 26.00
C VAL A 4 -48.80 26.72 26.12
N ALA A 5 -49.93 26.03 26.32
CA ALA A 5 -49.97 24.58 26.44
C ALA A 5 -49.87 23.83 25.10
N GLU A 6 -50.28 24.46 23.98
CA GLU A 6 -50.16 23.88 22.64
C GLU A 6 -48.72 23.90 22.11
N SER A 7 -47.94 24.94 22.43
CA SER A 7 -46.53 25.03 21.99
C SER A 7 -45.61 24.03 22.73
N GLU A 8 -45.91 23.70 24.00
CA GLU A 8 -45.21 22.65 24.74
C GLU A 8 -45.50 21.25 24.17
N ASN A 9 -46.73 20.98 23.73
CA ASN A 9 -47.07 19.69 23.12
C ASN A 9 -46.46 19.52 21.71
N GLU A 10 -46.41 20.59 20.90
CA GLU A 10 -45.75 20.56 19.60
C GLU A 10 -44.23 20.37 19.73
N THR A 11 -43.58 21.07 20.66
CA THR A 11 -42.14 20.92 20.91
C THR A 11 -41.79 19.55 21.47
N THR A 12 -42.63 18.96 22.33
CA THR A 12 -42.43 17.60 22.86
C THR A 12 -42.61 16.53 21.76
N SER A 13 -43.57 16.73 20.85
CA SER A 13 -43.79 15.86 19.68
C SER A 13 -42.62 15.93 18.67
N LEU A 14 -42.09 17.13 18.43
CA LEU A 14 -40.92 17.34 17.57
C LEU A 14 -39.65 16.74 18.17
N LEU A 15 -39.45 16.84 19.48
CA LEU A 15 -38.34 16.19 20.19
C LEU A 15 -38.46 14.66 20.15
N HIS A 16 -39.67 14.10 20.31
CA HIS A 16 -39.90 12.66 20.21
C HIS A 16 -39.73 12.13 18.77
N ASN A 17 -40.12 12.91 17.75
CA ASN A 17 -39.84 12.60 16.35
C ASN A 17 -38.35 12.76 16.00
N GLN A 18 -37.65 13.74 16.57
CA GLN A 18 -36.19 13.89 16.44
C GLN A 18 -35.43 12.76 17.15
N GLU A 19 -35.89 12.30 18.31
CA GLU A 19 -35.33 11.13 18.99
C GLU A 19 -35.63 9.83 18.25
N ASN A 20 -36.82 9.66 17.66
CA ASN A 20 -37.15 8.50 16.84
C ASN A 20 -36.45 8.48 15.48
N THR A 21 -36.19 9.65 14.86
CA THR A 21 -35.33 9.76 13.67
C THR A 21 -33.85 9.53 14.01
N ARG A 22 -33.36 10.05 15.14
CA ARG A 22 -32.02 9.73 15.68
C ARG A 22 -31.86 8.26 16.10
N ARG A 23 -32.92 7.61 16.59
CA ARG A 23 -32.92 6.15 16.87
C ARG A 23 -32.99 5.32 15.60
N LYS A 24 -33.73 5.76 14.56
CA LYS A 24 -33.75 5.10 13.24
C LYS A 24 -32.43 5.25 12.48
N SER A 25 -31.64 6.29 12.70
CA SER A 25 -30.31 6.43 12.04
C SER A 25 -29.21 5.52 12.64
N ARG A 26 -29.50 4.80 13.72
CA ARG A 26 -28.54 3.93 14.42
C ARG A 26 -28.60 2.45 14.03
N THR A 27 -29.45 2.06 13.09
CA THR A 27 -29.41 0.71 12.51
C THR A 27 -28.34 0.65 11.43
N LYS A 28 -27.21 -0.01 11.73
CA LYS A 28 -26.12 -0.24 10.77
C LYS A 28 -26.67 -0.82 9.46
N SER A 29 -26.43 -0.15 8.33
CA SER A 29 -26.79 -0.69 7.03
C SER A 29 -25.92 -1.92 6.72
N PRO A 30 -26.50 -3.03 6.24
CA PRO A 30 -25.72 -4.25 5.98
C PRO A 30 -24.79 -4.03 4.78
N LEU A 31 -23.51 -4.37 4.97
CA LEU A 31 -22.49 -4.27 3.93
C LEU A 31 -22.81 -5.21 2.73
N PRO A 32 -22.58 -4.77 1.47
CA PRO A 32 -22.74 -5.63 0.28
C PRO A 32 -21.58 -6.64 0.21
N LYS A 33 -21.70 -7.72 0.99
CA LYS A 33 -20.64 -8.71 1.26
C LYS A 33 -19.93 -9.23 0.00
N LEU A 34 -20.67 -9.51 -1.07
CA LEU A 34 -20.10 -10.02 -2.32
C LEU A 34 -19.24 -8.96 -3.04
N GLN A 35 -19.71 -7.71 -3.12
CA GLN A 35 -18.96 -6.63 -3.79
C GLN A 35 -17.68 -6.30 -3.01
N ILE A 36 -17.78 -6.24 -1.67
CA ILE A 36 -16.62 -6.03 -0.80
C ILE A 36 -15.64 -7.19 -0.95
N ALA A 37 -16.08 -8.45 -0.90
CA ALA A 37 -15.20 -9.60 -1.06
C ALA A 37 -14.43 -9.57 -2.39
N ILE A 38 -15.08 -9.13 -3.48
CA ILE A 38 -14.40 -8.97 -4.79
C ILE A 38 -13.35 -7.86 -4.74
N ILE A 39 -13.66 -6.69 -4.15
CA ILE A 39 -12.67 -5.61 -3.99
C ILE A 39 -11.49 -6.06 -3.14
N LEU A 40 -11.75 -6.77 -2.05
CA LEU A 40 -10.70 -7.32 -1.19
C LEU A 40 -9.85 -8.34 -1.96
N LEU A 41 -10.43 -9.21 -2.78
CA LEU A 41 -9.66 -10.10 -3.66
C LEU A 41 -8.75 -9.31 -4.62
N LEU A 42 -9.26 -8.24 -5.20
CA LEU A 42 -8.53 -7.38 -6.15
C LEU A 42 -7.38 -6.66 -5.46
N GLN A 43 -7.59 -6.26 -4.22
CA GLN A 43 -6.61 -5.57 -3.40
C GLN A 43 -5.45 -6.49 -2.97
N ILE A 44 -5.59 -7.82 -3.07
CA ILE A 44 -4.45 -8.76 -2.90
C ILE A 44 -3.52 -8.71 -4.13
N CYS A 45 -4.08 -8.57 -5.34
CA CYS A 45 -3.34 -8.71 -6.60
C CYS A 45 -2.15 -7.76 -6.71
N GLU A 46 -2.27 -6.57 -6.17
CA GLU A 46 -1.25 -5.54 -6.28
C GLU A 46 -0.04 -5.70 -5.34
N PRO A 47 -0.22 -5.87 -4.03
CA PRO A 47 0.90 -6.24 -3.17
C PRO A 47 1.53 -7.57 -3.62
N LEU A 48 0.74 -8.50 -4.17
CA LEU A 48 1.24 -9.74 -4.76
C LEU A 48 2.18 -9.48 -5.96
N THR A 49 1.76 -8.65 -6.92
CA THR A 49 2.58 -8.32 -8.10
C THR A 49 3.80 -7.48 -7.76
N SER A 50 3.65 -6.49 -6.87
CA SER A 50 4.77 -5.62 -6.49
C SER A 50 5.81 -6.34 -5.62
N GLN A 51 5.40 -7.14 -4.63
CA GLN A 51 6.32 -7.74 -3.66
C GLN A 51 6.86 -9.11 -4.04
N SER A 52 6.26 -9.81 -5.00
CA SER A 52 6.75 -11.14 -5.42
C SER A 52 8.18 -11.14 -5.94
N ILE A 53 8.74 -9.97 -6.28
CA ILE A 53 10.06 -9.86 -6.89
C ILE A 53 11.18 -9.58 -5.90
N TYR A 54 10.88 -9.08 -4.70
CA TYR A 54 11.87 -8.74 -3.68
C TYR A 54 12.82 -9.89 -3.29
N PRO A 55 12.35 -11.16 -3.18
CA PRO A 55 13.25 -12.26 -2.82
C PRO A 55 14.36 -12.51 -3.84
N TYR A 56 14.12 -12.21 -5.12
CA TYR A 56 15.01 -12.62 -6.20
C TYR A 56 15.54 -11.48 -7.07
N ILE A 57 15.05 -10.24 -6.91
CA ILE A 57 15.45 -9.13 -7.79
C ILE A 57 16.95 -8.84 -7.74
N ASN A 58 17.55 -8.89 -6.54
CA ASN A 58 18.99 -8.71 -6.38
C ASN A 58 19.77 -9.81 -7.13
N GLN A 59 19.34 -11.07 -7.01
CA GLN A 59 19.98 -12.16 -7.73
C GLN A 59 19.78 -12.03 -9.26
N LEU A 60 18.56 -11.74 -9.72
CA LEU A 60 18.28 -11.51 -11.14
C LEU A 60 19.18 -10.41 -11.73
N VAL A 61 19.36 -9.30 -11.02
CA VAL A 61 20.24 -8.21 -11.45
C VAL A 61 21.71 -8.62 -11.44
N SER A 62 22.15 -9.43 -10.47
CA SER A 62 23.53 -9.94 -10.43
C SER A 62 23.88 -10.87 -11.59
N GLU A 63 22.89 -11.58 -12.14
CA GLU A 63 23.05 -12.49 -13.28
C GLU A 63 23.02 -11.76 -14.64
N LEU A 64 22.71 -10.46 -14.66
CA LEU A 64 22.74 -9.63 -15.87
C LEU A 64 24.14 -9.02 -16.07
N ASP A 65 24.58 -8.96 -17.32
CA ASP A 65 25.87 -8.38 -17.73
C ASP A 65 26.06 -6.89 -17.35
N ILE A 66 24.99 -6.20 -16.94
CA ILE A 66 25.03 -4.76 -16.63
C ILE A 66 25.88 -4.41 -15.40
N THR A 67 26.05 -5.36 -14.48
CA THR A 67 26.88 -5.16 -13.29
C THR A 67 28.37 -5.36 -13.59
N GLY A 68 28.72 -6.03 -14.70
CA GLY A 68 30.10 -6.42 -15.01
C GLY A 68 30.73 -7.32 -13.95
N GLY A 69 29.91 -8.04 -13.17
CA GLY A 69 30.37 -8.86 -12.03
C GLY A 69 30.58 -8.09 -10.73
N ASP A 70 30.27 -6.79 -10.69
CA ASP A 70 30.38 -5.98 -9.47
C ASP A 70 29.11 -6.12 -8.60
N GLU A 71 29.19 -6.95 -7.56
CA GLU A 71 28.10 -7.17 -6.58
C GLU A 71 27.64 -5.86 -5.91
N ARG A 72 28.48 -4.83 -5.90
CA ARG A 72 28.16 -3.53 -5.27
C ARG A 72 27.14 -2.73 -6.08
N LYS A 73 27.06 -2.95 -7.39
CA LYS A 73 26.11 -2.27 -8.30
C LYS A 73 24.74 -2.93 -8.31
N VAL A 74 24.62 -4.15 -7.80
CA VAL A 74 23.37 -4.92 -7.78
C VAL A 74 22.26 -4.16 -7.06
N GLY A 75 22.55 -3.63 -5.87
CA GLY A 75 21.57 -2.86 -5.09
C GLY A 75 21.09 -1.59 -5.78
N TYR A 76 21.95 -0.92 -6.56
CA TYR A 76 21.59 0.27 -7.33
C TYR A 76 20.57 -0.06 -8.43
N TYR A 77 20.89 -1.06 -9.26
CA TYR A 77 20.02 -1.46 -10.36
C TYR A 77 18.73 -2.14 -9.88
N ALA A 78 18.79 -2.92 -8.79
CA ALA A 78 17.60 -3.49 -8.16
C ALA A 78 16.66 -2.39 -7.63
N GLY A 79 17.21 -1.42 -6.88
CA GLY A 79 16.46 -0.26 -6.40
C GLY A 79 15.85 0.56 -7.55
N LEU A 80 16.56 0.72 -8.66
CA LEU A 80 16.04 1.41 -9.85
C LEU A 80 14.83 0.69 -10.46
N ILE A 81 14.89 -0.64 -10.60
CA ILE A 81 13.76 -1.47 -11.11
C ILE A 81 12.54 -1.33 -10.20
N GLU A 82 12.74 -1.31 -8.88
CA GLU A 82 11.66 -1.12 -7.90
C GLU A 82 11.06 0.29 -7.98
N SER A 83 11.92 1.31 -8.07
CA SER A 83 11.52 2.72 -8.19
C SER A 83 10.69 3.00 -9.44
N LEU A 84 11.03 2.41 -10.59
CA LEU A 84 10.36 2.67 -11.88
C LEU A 84 8.85 2.36 -11.86
N PHE A 85 8.45 1.33 -11.11
CA PHE A 85 7.04 1.01 -10.90
C PHE A 85 6.31 2.18 -10.22
N PHE A 86 6.87 2.72 -9.14
CA PHE A 86 6.23 3.82 -8.40
C PHE A 86 6.32 5.16 -9.14
N VAL A 87 7.39 5.41 -9.90
CA VAL A 87 7.51 6.60 -10.77
C VAL A 87 6.34 6.63 -11.75
N THR A 88 6.12 5.53 -12.47
CA THR A 88 5.07 5.45 -13.48
C THR A 88 3.66 5.42 -12.88
N GLU A 89 3.49 4.80 -11.71
CA GLU A 89 2.26 4.87 -10.93
C GLU A 89 1.94 6.32 -10.52
N ALA A 90 2.93 7.08 -10.02
CA ALA A 90 2.74 8.47 -9.61
C ALA A 90 2.21 9.36 -10.74
N PHE A 91 2.65 9.11 -11.98
CA PHE A 91 2.18 9.85 -13.15
C PHE A 91 0.78 9.47 -13.62
N THR A 92 0.25 8.31 -13.22
CA THR A 92 -0.99 7.74 -13.77
C THR A 92 -2.11 7.52 -12.76
N VAL A 93 -1.81 7.40 -11.47
CA VAL A 93 -2.79 7.03 -10.43
C VAL A 93 -3.93 8.03 -10.28
N LEU A 94 -3.63 9.33 -10.40
CA LEU A 94 -4.66 10.38 -10.40
C LEU A 94 -5.55 10.30 -11.62
N GLN A 95 -4.97 10.00 -12.78
CA GLN A 95 -5.64 9.91 -14.07
C GLN A 95 -6.57 8.71 -14.07
N TRP A 96 -6.13 7.56 -13.55
CA TRP A 96 -6.98 6.38 -13.37
C TRP A 96 -8.11 6.63 -12.38
N SER A 97 -7.83 7.30 -11.25
CA SER A 97 -8.86 7.66 -10.27
C SER A 97 -9.94 8.54 -10.90
N ARG A 98 -9.56 9.62 -11.59
CA ARG A 98 -10.49 10.51 -12.30
C ARG A 98 -11.21 9.86 -13.47
N LEU A 99 -10.52 8.99 -14.19
CA LEU A 99 -11.12 8.24 -15.29
C LEU A 99 -12.23 7.35 -14.76
N SER A 100 -12.00 6.69 -13.62
CA SER A 100 -13.01 5.83 -12.99
C SER A 100 -14.25 6.59 -12.51
N ASP A 101 -14.11 7.86 -12.15
CA ASP A 101 -15.28 8.73 -11.84
C ASP A 101 -16.12 9.03 -13.10
N ARG A 102 -15.52 8.98 -14.31
CA ARG A 102 -16.19 9.34 -15.57
C ARG A 102 -16.78 8.14 -16.30
N ILE A 103 -16.03 7.03 -16.40
CA ILE A 103 -16.43 5.85 -17.17
C ILE A 103 -16.98 4.71 -16.30
N GLY A 104 -16.92 4.84 -14.98
CA GLY A 104 -17.25 3.79 -14.03
C GLY A 104 -16.02 3.11 -13.41
N ARG A 105 -16.20 2.51 -12.23
CA ARG A 105 -15.14 1.79 -11.50
C ARG A 105 -14.78 0.48 -12.19
N LYS A 106 -15.78 -0.28 -12.67
CA LYS A 106 -15.56 -1.65 -13.19
C LYS A 106 -14.64 -1.70 -14.41
N PRO A 107 -14.81 -0.87 -15.46
CA PRO A 107 -13.94 -0.90 -16.63
C PRO A 107 -12.48 -0.58 -16.29
N VAL A 108 -12.26 0.39 -15.40
CA VAL A 108 -10.90 0.79 -14.99
C VAL A 108 -10.21 -0.32 -14.22
N LEU A 109 -10.89 -0.95 -13.25
CA LEU A 109 -10.34 -2.07 -12.49
C LEU A 109 -9.94 -3.24 -13.41
N LEU A 110 -10.77 -3.56 -14.41
CA LEU A 110 -10.49 -4.64 -15.37
C LEU A 110 -9.27 -4.34 -16.25
N ILE A 111 -9.15 -3.11 -16.76
CA ILE A 111 -7.99 -2.69 -17.57
C ILE A 111 -6.72 -2.79 -16.73
N GLY A 112 -6.76 -2.33 -15.48
CA GLY A 112 -5.61 -2.40 -14.58
C GLY A 112 -5.18 -3.83 -14.28
N LEU A 113 -6.14 -4.72 -13.96
CA LEU A 113 -5.84 -6.14 -13.71
C LEU A 113 -5.23 -6.85 -14.93
N ALA A 114 -5.84 -6.67 -16.12
CA ALA A 114 -5.31 -7.26 -17.35
C ALA A 114 -3.89 -6.74 -17.64
N GLY A 115 -3.69 -5.42 -17.49
CA GLY A 115 -2.41 -4.77 -17.66
C GLY A 115 -1.33 -5.30 -16.72
N SER A 116 -1.63 -5.40 -15.41
CA SER A 116 -0.70 -5.94 -14.42
C SER A 116 -0.37 -7.42 -14.68
N GLY A 117 -1.36 -8.24 -15.05
CA GLY A 117 -1.14 -9.66 -15.38
C GLY A 117 -0.22 -9.85 -16.58
N ILE A 118 -0.48 -9.14 -17.68
CA ILE A 118 0.35 -9.20 -18.89
C ILE A 118 1.77 -8.67 -18.62
N SER A 119 1.88 -7.57 -17.87
CA SER A 119 3.19 -6.98 -17.54
C SER A 119 4.03 -7.92 -16.66
N MET A 120 3.39 -8.64 -15.74
CA MET A 120 4.07 -9.62 -14.89
C MET A 120 4.62 -10.80 -15.71
N LEU A 121 3.83 -11.34 -16.65
CA LEU A 121 4.32 -12.37 -17.58
C LEU A 121 5.49 -11.86 -18.42
N SER A 122 5.37 -10.63 -18.92
CA SER A 122 6.43 -9.98 -19.68
C SER A 122 7.72 -9.86 -18.85
N PHE A 123 7.63 -9.44 -17.59
CA PHE A 123 8.77 -9.31 -16.67
C PHE A 123 9.52 -10.63 -16.48
N GLY A 124 8.80 -11.74 -16.27
CA GLY A 124 9.40 -13.07 -16.10
C GLY A 124 10.12 -13.61 -17.34
N LEU A 125 9.82 -13.08 -18.53
CA LEU A 125 10.44 -13.44 -19.80
C LEU A 125 11.62 -12.54 -20.18
N GLN A 126 11.99 -11.56 -19.36
CA GLN A 126 13.09 -10.64 -19.70
C GLN A 126 14.45 -11.23 -19.35
N ARG A 127 15.42 -11.01 -20.24
CA ARG A 127 16.84 -11.39 -20.10
C ARG A 127 17.78 -10.19 -20.20
N SER A 128 17.24 -9.00 -20.36
CA SER A 128 17.99 -7.76 -20.46
C SER A 128 17.48 -6.76 -19.44
N PHE A 129 18.39 -5.92 -18.94
CA PHE A 129 18.03 -4.88 -17.99
C PHE A 129 16.95 -3.93 -18.54
N TRP A 130 17.08 -3.49 -19.78
CA TRP A 130 16.09 -2.61 -20.43
C TRP A 130 14.74 -3.28 -20.63
N GLY A 131 14.72 -4.59 -20.87
CA GLY A 131 13.49 -5.37 -20.87
C GLY A 131 12.76 -5.31 -19.53
N LEU A 132 13.50 -5.50 -18.43
CA LEU A 132 12.96 -5.39 -17.07
C LEU A 132 12.44 -3.98 -16.77
N VAL A 133 13.16 -2.94 -17.20
CA VAL A 133 12.75 -1.53 -17.09
C VAL A 133 11.40 -1.30 -17.76
N ILE A 134 11.25 -1.73 -19.01
CA ILE A 134 9.99 -1.55 -19.77
C ILE A 134 8.84 -2.31 -19.09
N ALA A 135 9.06 -3.57 -18.70
CA ALA A 135 8.04 -4.38 -18.03
C ALA A 135 7.61 -3.75 -16.68
N ARG A 136 8.54 -3.14 -15.94
CA ARG A 136 8.23 -2.42 -14.69
C ARG A 136 7.41 -1.17 -14.91
N CYS A 137 7.82 -0.35 -15.87
CA CYS A 137 7.08 0.84 -16.25
C CYS A 137 5.66 0.49 -16.69
N LEU A 138 5.48 -0.57 -17.50
CA LEU A 138 4.16 -1.03 -17.91
C LEU A 138 3.31 -1.48 -16.72
N THR A 139 3.92 -2.20 -15.77
CA THR A 139 3.25 -2.62 -14.53
C THR A 139 2.75 -1.40 -13.74
N GLY A 140 3.57 -0.36 -13.56
CA GLY A 140 3.18 0.84 -12.81
C GLY A 140 2.17 1.73 -13.55
N LEU A 141 2.35 1.94 -14.86
CA LEU A 141 1.41 2.71 -15.71
C LEU A 141 0.00 2.13 -15.69
N LEU A 142 -0.12 0.80 -15.63
CA LEU A 142 -1.41 0.11 -15.65
C LEU A 142 -1.93 -0.18 -14.24
N ASN A 143 -1.22 0.20 -13.18
CA ASN A 143 -1.60 -0.08 -11.80
C ASN A 143 -2.17 1.14 -11.06
N GLY A 144 -3.23 1.73 -11.61
CA GLY A 144 -4.00 2.79 -10.93
C GLY A 144 -5.05 2.28 -9.94
N ASN A 145 -5.07 0.98 -9.65
CA ASN A 145 -6.18 0.32 -8.98
C ASN A 145 -6.32 0.70 -7.51
N ILE A 146 -5.25 1.05 -6.78
CA ILE A 146 -5.35 1.48 -5.35
C ILE A 146 -6.36 2.62 -5.19
N GLY A 147 -6.19 3.68 -5.97
CA GLY A 147 -7.04 4.86 -5.88
C GLY A 147 -8.49 4.52 -6.19
N VAL A 148 -8.71 3.73 -7.24
CA VAL A 148 -10.05 3.29 -7.67
C VAL A 148 -10.70 2.38 -6.64
N MET A 149 -9.98 1.42 -6.06
CA MET A 149 -10.49 0.51 -5.02
C MET A 149 -10.87 1.26 -3.74
N LYS A 150 -10.08 2.27 -3.35
CA LYS A 150 -10.40 3.13 -2.20
C LYS A 150 -11.69 3.92 -2.44
N SER A 151 -11.84 4.50 -3.63
CA SER A 151 -13.09 5.18 -4.01
C SER A 151 -14.27 4.21 -4.07
N THR A 152 -14.06 3.02 -4.63
CA THR A 152 -15.10 1.97 -4.73
C THR A 152 -15.56 1.50 -3.35
N MET A 153 -14.65 1.35 -2.38
CA MET A 153 -15.03 1.06 -1.00
C MET A 153 -15.84 2.21 -0.39
N GLY A 154 -15.47 3.45 -0.67
CA GLY A 154 -16.27 4.63 -0.32
C GLY A 154 -17.67 4.59 -0.91
N ASP A 155 -17.80 4.17 -2.18
CA ASP A 155 -19.10 4.03 -2.89
C ASP A 155 -19.97 2.89 -2.32
N LEU A 156 -19.35 1.86 -1.72
CA LEU A 156 -20.05 0.70 -1.14
C LEU A 156 -20.33 0.80 0.36
N THR A 157 -19.83 1.85 1.02
CA THR A 157 -19.94 2.02 2.47
C THR A 157 -20.63 3.33 2.83
N ASP A 158 -21.44 3.30 3.89
CA ASP A 158 -22.11 4.46 4.46
C ASP A 158 -21.41 4.89 5.76
N GLN A 159 -21.76 6.07 6.29
CA GLN A 159 -21.22 6.56 7.58
C GLN A 159 -21.29 5.51 8.71
N SER A 160 -22.34 4.68 8.72
CA SER A 160 -22.54 3.68 9.78
C SER A 160 -21.58 2.47 9.72
N ASN A 161 -20.99 2.17 8.57
CA ASN A 161 -20.20 0.95 8.33
C ASN A 161 -18.85 1.19 7.61
N ARG A 162 -18.52 2.45 7.30
CA ARG A 162 -17.27 2.86 6.65
C ARG A 162 -16.02 2.43 7.41
N ALA A 163 -15.99 2.64 8.72
CA ALA A 163 -14.87 2.20 9.55
C ALA A 163 -14.61 0.70 9.42
N GLU A 164 -15.68 -0.11 9.35
CA GLU A 164 -15.58 -1.56 9.16
C GLU A 164 -15.02 -1.90 7.77
N GLY A 165 -15.54 -1.28 6.70
CA GLY A 165 -15.05 -1.52 5.33
C GLY A 165 -13.58 -1.11 5.13
N PHE A 166 -13.20 0.09 5.58
CA PHE A 166 -11.82 0.58 5.47
C PHE A 166 -10.84 -0.18 6.38
N SER A 167 -11.32 -0.76 7.49
CA SER A 167 -10.47 -1.59 8.37
C SER A 167 -10.01 -2.91 7.73
N LEU A 168 -10.70 -3.38 6.68
CA LEU A 168 -10.34 -4.61 5.96
C LEU A 168 -9.21 -4.37 4.96
N MET A 169 -9.02 -3.14 4.49
CA MET A 169 -8.02 -2.82 3.46
C MET A 169 -6.56 -3.13 3.89
N PRO A 170 -6.10 -2.75 5.10
CA PRO A 170 -4.74 -3.08 5.55
C PRO A 170 -4.52 -4.59 5.69
N VAL A 171 -5.52 -5.32 6.21
CA VAL A 171 -5.44 -6.79 6.40
C VAL A 171 -5.18 -7.49 5.07
N VAL A 172 -5.91 -7.10 4.03
CA VAL A 172 -5.75 -7.65 2.68
C VAL A 172 -4.42 -7.29 2.06
N TRP A 173 -3.94 -6.07 2.28
CA TRP A 173 -2.60 -5.68 1.85
C TRP A 173 -1.53 -6.58 2.47
N SER A 174 -1.64 -6.87 3.77
CA SER A 174 -0.74 -7.80 4.46
C SER A 174 -0.78 -9.20 3.86
N ILE A 175 -1.95 -9.71 3.45
CA ILE A 175 -2.05 -11.03 2.78
C ILE A 175 -1.23 -11.04 1.48
N GLY A 176 -1.39 -10.04 0.61
CA GLY A 176 -0.61 -9.98 -0.62
C GLY A 176 0.89 -9.78 -0.36
N ALA A 177 1.24 -8.96 0.64
CA ALA A 177 2.62 -8.75 1.09
C ALA A 177 3.25 -10.00 1.70
N THR A 178 2.44 -10.95 2.20
CA THR A 178 2.87 -12.25 2.69
C THR A 178 3.09 -13.22 1.54
N VAL A 179 2.06 -13.38 0.71
CA VAL A 179 2.02 -14.38 -0.34
C VAL A 179 3.00 -14.03 -1.45
N GLY A 180 3.20 -12.74 -1.76
CA GLY A 180 4.12 -12.27 -2.79
C GLY A 180 5.54 -12.82 -2.60
N PRO A 181 6.27 -12.43 -1.55
CA PRO A 181 7.63 -12.92 -1.28
C PRO A 181 7.72 -14.45 -1.15
N LEU A 182 6.69 -15.10 -0.58
CA LEU A 182 6.65 -16.57 -0.49
C LEU A 182 6.62 -17.23 -1.86
N LEU A 183 5.75 -16.76 -2.76
CA LEU A 183 5.68 -17.26 -4.14
C LEU A 183 6.98 -16.93 -4.89
N GLY A 184 7.47 -15.70 -4.73
CA GLY A 184 8.72 -15.23 -5.33
C GLY A 184 9.92 -16.10 -5.00
N GLY A 185 10.18 -16.33 -3.71
CA GLY A 185 11.33 -17.10 -3.24
C GLY A 185 11.16 -18.62 -3.39
N THR A 186 9.93 -19.14 -3.31
CA THR A 186 9.68 -20.59 -3.43
C THR A 186 9.80 -21.06 -4.87
N PHE A 187 9.25 -20.29 -5.83
CA PHE A 187 9.20 -20.69 -7.23
C PHE A 187 10.37 -20.16 -8.06
N ALA A 188 11.28 -19.35 -7.48
CA ALA A 188 12.53 -18.99 -8.14
C ALA A 188 13.35 -20.24 -8.49
N ARG A 189 13.94 -20.25 -9.69
CA ARG A 189 14.80 -21.33 -10.23
C ARG A 189 14.14 -22.72 -10.14
N PRO A 190 12.98 -22.91 -10.81
CA PRO A 190 12.22 -24.16 -10.71
C PRO A 190 12.99 -25.37 -11.24
N HIS A 191 13.90 -25.18 -12.21
CA HIS A 191 14.76 -26.24 -12.74
C HIS A 191 15.70 -26.82 -11.68
N GLU A 192 16.29 -25.96 -10.83
CA GLU A 192 17.22 -26.38 -9.78
C GLU A 192 16.46 -26.97 -8.58
N ARG A 193 15.30 -26.40 -8.27
CA ARG A 193 14.54 -26.74 -7.07
C ARG A 193 13.65 -27.97 -7.25
N PHE A 194 13.02 -28.13 -8.41
CA PHE A 194 12.16 -29.27 -8.74
C PHE A 194 12.60 -29.91 -10.06
N PRO A 195 13.81 -30.51 -10.10
CA PRO A 195 14.43 -31.01 -11.33
C PRO A 195 13.63 -32.12 -12.01
N ASN A 196 12.83 -32.87 -11.26
CA ASN A 196 11.97 -33.93 -11.81
C ASN A 196 10.77 -33.39 -12.58
N ALA A 197 10.23 -32.22 -12.18
CA ALA A 197 9.04 -31.62 -12.79
C ALA A 197 9.40 -30.62 -13.91
N PHE A 198 10.51 -29.88 -13.78
CA PHE A 198 10.87 -28.79 -14.71
C PHE A 198 12.18 -29.07 -15.47
N LYS A 199 12.20 -30.11 -16.31
CA LYS A 199 13.40 -30.55 -17.05
C LYS A 199 13.76 -29.71 -18.28
N SER A 200 12.80 -28.97 -18.84
CA SER A 200 12.98 -28.22 -20.10
C SER A 200 14.04 -27.11 -20.00
N GLN A 201 14.76 -26.88 -21.10
CA GLN A 201 15.75 -25.81 -21.25
C GLN A 201 15.15 -24.42 -20.98
N PHE A 202 13.85 -24.24 -21.27
CA PHE A 202 13.11 -23.00 -20.99
C PHE A 202 13.25 -22.54 -19.53
N TRP A 203 13.23 -23.46 -18.56
CA TRP A 203 13.30 -23.11 -17.13
C TRP A 203 14.71 -22.75 -16.66
N LYS A 204 15.74 -23.18 -17.40
CA LYS A 204 17.11 -22.68 -17.24
C LYS A 204 17.26 -21.30 -17.85
N ASP A 205 16.61 -21.11 -19.00
CA ASP A 205 16.69 -19.85 -19.74
C ASP A 205 15.93 -18.71 -19.05
N TYR A 206 14.83 -19.03 -18.38
CA TYR A 206 13.94 -18.10 -17.68
C TYR A 206 13.72 -18.55 -16.21
N PRO A 207 14.74 -18.46 -15.36
CA PRO A 207 14.69 -18.97 -13.98
C PRO A 207 13.65 -18.29 -13.09
N TYR A 208 13.22 -17.08 -13.44
CA TYR A 208 12.25 -16.28 -12.68
C TYR A 208 10.88 -16.18 -13.35
N PHE A 209 10.63 -16.92 -14.44
CA PHE A 209 9.32 -16.92 -15.09
C PHE A 209 8.24 -17.59 -14.25
N MET A 210 8.57 -18.67 -13.54
CA MET A 210 7.61 -19.41 -12.71
C MET A 210 6.94 -18.55 -11.62
N PRO A 211 7.67 -17.79 -10.77
CA PRO A 211 7.02 -16.93 -9.78
C PRO A 211 6.14 -15.86 -10.45
N CYS A 212 6.56 -15.34 -11.61
CA CYS A 212 5.75 -14.38 -12.38
C CYS A 212 4.47 -15.02 -12.93
N LEU A 213 4.54 -16.26 -13.42
CA LEU A 213 3.41 -17.03 -13.96
C LEU A 213 2.36 -17.31 -12.87
N VAL A 214 2.78 -17.75 -11.68
CA VAL A 214 1.86 -18.00 -10.56
C VAL A 214 1.17 -16.71 -10.12
N THR A 215 1.92 -15.63 -9.97
CA THR A 215 1.37 -14.31 -9.63
C THR A 215 0.39 -13.81 -10.71
N ALA A 216 0.76 -13.89 -11.99
CA ALA A 216 -0.12 -13.50 -13.09
C ALA A 216 -1.39 -14.35 -13.16
N SER A 217 -1.31 -15.65 -12.89
CA SER A 217 -2.48 -16.55 -12.84
C SER A 217 -3.48 -16.11 -11.78
N PHE A 218 -3.01 -15.71 -10.60
CA PHE A 218 -3.87 -15.14 -9.56
C PHE A 218 -4.54 -13.84 -10.02
N VAL A 219 -3.79 -12.94 -10.67
CA VAL A 219 -4.34 -11.69 -11.22
C VAL A 219 -5.40 -11.96 -12.29
N PHE A 220 -5.18 -12.92 -13.20
CA PHE A 220 -6.16 -13.29 -14.22
C PHE A 220 -7.40 -13.96 -13.63
N MET A 221 -7.23 -14.76 -12.58
CA MET A 221 -8.37 -15.29 -11.82
C MET A 221 -9.21 -14.16 -11.23
N SER A 222 -8.58 -13.18 -10.58
CA SER A 222 -9.27 -11.99 -10.05
C SER A 222 -9.91 -11.13 -11.14
N PHE A 223 -9.29 -11.03 -12.32
CA PHE A 223 -9.87 -10.39 -13.50
C PHE A 223 -11.17 -11.09 -13.92
N ILE A 224 -11.18 -12.42 -14.03
CA ILE A 224 -12.37 -13.20 -14.41
C ILE A 224 -13.48 -13.03 -13.36
N VAL A 225 -13.14 -13.12 -12.07
CA VAL A 225 -14.10 -12.91 -10.98
C VAL A 225 -14.72 -11.52 -11.04
N THR A 226 -13.91 -10.48 -11.28
CA THR A 226 -14.39 -9.09 -11.43
C THR A 226 -15.29 -8.94 -12.65
N LEU A 227 -14.88 -9.52 -13.78
CA LEU A 227 -15.60 -9.42 -15.04
C LEU A 227 -17.03 -9.97 -14.89
N VAL A 228 -17.15 -11.13 -14.24
CA VAL A 228 -18.43 -11.85 -14.10
C VAL A 228 -19.27 -11.32 -12.94
N PHE A 229 -18.69 -11.09 -11.76
CA PHE A 229 -19.47 -10.87 -10.52
C PHE A 229 -19.49 -9.42 -10.01
N PHE A 230 -18.48 -8.61 -10.35
CA PHE A 230 -18.45 -7.22 -9.90
C PHE A 230 -19.51 -6.40 -10.63
N LYS A 231 -20.29 -5.62 -9.89
CA LYS A 231 -21.32 -4.74 -10.46
C LYS A 231 -20.79 -3.31 -10.41
N GLU A 232 -21.13 -2.51 -11.42
CA GLU A 232 -20.72 -1.11 -11.44
C GLU A 232 -21.26 -0.39 -10.19
N SER A 233 -20.36 0.26 -9.46
CA SER A 233 -20.65 0.94 -8.19
C SER A 233 -20.76 2.46 -8.36
N ALA A 234 -20.12 3.02 -9.39
CA ALA A 234 -20.28 4.44 -9.68
C ALA A 234 -21.72 4.71 -10.15
N PRO A 235 -22.36 5.82 -9.74
CA PRO A 235 -23.67 6.19 -10.23
C PRO A 235 -23.60 6.41 -11.74
N VAL A 236 -24.12 5.46 -12.50
CA VAL A 236 -24.26 5.59 -13.95
C VAL A 236 -25.21 6.76 -14.18
N LYS A 237 -24.69 7.92 -14.62
CA LYS A 237 -25.52 9.02 -15.10
C LYS A 237 -26.31 8.50 -16.30
N ASN A 238 -27.54 8.04 -16.06
CA ASN A 238 -28.42 7.61 -17.13
C ASN A 238 -28.67 8.78 -18.07
N ARG A 239 -28.76 8.50 -19.37
CA ARG A 239 -29.14 9.49 -20.38
C ARG A 239 -30.48 10.17 -20.02
N ARG A 240 -31.37 9.46 -19.32
CA ARG A 240 -32.61 9.98 -18.74
C ARG A 240 -32.39 10.96 -17.59
N ASP A 241 -31.47 10.70 -16.66
CA ASP A 241 -31.18 11.61 -15.54
C ASP A 241 -30.48 12.89 -16.01
N ARG A 242 -29.64 12.78 -17.05
CA ARG A 242 -29.05 13.96 -17.72
C ARG A 242 -30.11 14.81 -18.42
N GLN A 243 -31.14 14.18 -18.98
CA GLN A 243 -32.24 14.85 -19.68
C GLN A 243 -33.25 15.46 -18.69
N ARG A 244 -33.46 14.80 -17.54
CA ARG A 244 -34.23 15.32 -16.40
C ARG A 244 -33.54 16.50 -15.74
N SER A 245 -32.22 16.41 -15.50
CA SER A 245 -31.43 17.53 -14.96
C SER A 245 -31.37 18.74 -15.90
N LEU A 246 -31.45 18.53 -17.23
CA LEU A 246 -31.51 19.61 -18.20
C LEU A 246 -32.90 20.26 -18.28
N SER A 247 -33.98 19.50 -18.03
CA SER A 247 -35.34 20.03 -17.89
C SER A 247 -35.55 20.74 -16.55
N GLU A 248 -35.04 20.19 -15.44
CA GLU A 248 -35.14 20.77 -14.09
C GLU A 248 -34.21 22.00 -13.93
N ALA A 249 -33.05 22.03 -14.62
CA ALA A 249 -32.19 23.22 -14.69
C ALA A 249 -32.83 24.41 -15.45
N SER A 250 -33.96 24.21 -16.13
CA SER A 250 -34.72 25.30 -16.75
C SER A 250 -35.74 25.92 -15.79
N GLU A 251 -36.02 25.31 -14.63
CA GLU A 251 -37.00 25.80 -13.64
C GLU A 251 -36.40 26.07 -12.24
N ALA A 252 -35.21 25.56 -11.89
CA ALA A 252 -34.55 25.82 -10.61
C ALA A 252 -33.24 26.59 -10.78
N THR A 253 -33.29 27.92 -10.66
CA THR A 253 -32.11 28.82 -10.70
C THR A 253 -31.43 29.06 -9.35
N LEU A 254 -31.74 28.30 -8.30
CA LEU A 254 -31.04 28.38 -7.01
C LEU A 254 -30.89 26.95 -6.45
N ASP A 255 -29.68 26.59 -6.01
CA ASP A 255 -29.32 25.42 -5.18
C ASP A 255 -28.73 24.12 -5.78
N HIS A 256 -28.30 24.08 -7.06
CA HIS A 256 -27.52 22.93 -7.57
C HIS A 256 -26.13 23.31 -8.15
N GLU A 257 -25.25 23.80 -7.28
CA GLU A 257 -23.79 23.90 -7.56
C GLU A 257 -22.98 22.64 -7.16
N GLU A 258 -23.62 21.62 -6.59
CA GLU A 258 -22.97 20.59 -5.75
C GLU A 258 -22.13 19.53 -6.49
N ASN A 259 -22.03 19.55 -7.83
CA ASN A 259 -21.44 18.45 -8.61
C ASN A 259 -20.37 18.87 -9.64
N LYS A 260 -19.66 19.99 -9.42
CA LYS A 260 -18.42 20.27 -10.16
C LYS A 260 -17.24 19.58 -9.47
N PRO A 261 -16.36 18.87 -10.20
CA PRO A 261 -15.15 18.31 -9.61
C PRO A 261 -14.33 19.45 -9.00
N LEU A 262 -14.13 19.39 -7.69
CA LEU A 262 -13.42 20.41 -6.94
C LEU A 262 -12.03 20.64 -7.56
N PRO A 263 -11.62 21.91 -7.78
CA PRO A 263 -10.28 22.20 -8.27
C PRO A 263 -9.23 21.66 -7.29
N LEU A 264 -8.11 21.11 -7.78
CA LEU A 264 -7.07 20.51 -6.92
C LEU A 264 -6.60 21.43 -5.78
N ARG A 265 -6.67 22.75 -5.98
CA ARG A 265 -6.29 23.74 -4.97
C ARG A 265 -7.23 23.79 -3.77
N SER A 266 -8.52 23.51 -3.95
CA SER A 266 -9.47 23.49 -2.84
C SER A 266 -9.37 22.21 -2.00
N LEU A 267 -8.67 21.18 -2.50
CA LEU A 267 -8.36 19.97 -1.73
C LEU A 267 -7.17 20.16 -0.78
N LEU A 268 -6.36 21.20 -0.96
CA LEU A 268 -5.18 21.48 -0.13
C LEU A 268 -5.56 22.19 1.17
N THR A 269 -6.52 21.62 1.89
CA THR A 269 -6.86 22.07 3.25
C THR A 269 -5.80 21.60 4.24
N TRP A 270 -5.71 22.27 5.39
CA TRP A 270 -4.73 21.88 6.42
C TRP A 270 -4.87 20.41 6.88
N PRO A 271 -6.08 19.88 7.16
CA PRO A 271 -6.29 18.46 7.46
C PRO A 271 -5.73 17.52 6.40
N VAL A 272 -5.93 17.83 5.12
CA VAL A 272 -5.42 17.02 4.00
C VAL A 272 -3.89 17.10 3.97
N ILE A 273 -3.32 18.30 4.02
CA ILE A 273 -1.87 18.51 3.92
C ILE A 273 -1.15 17.75 5.04
N ILE A 274 -1.59 17.86 6.29
CA ILE A 274 -0.92 17.18 7.41
C ILE A 274 -1.05 15.65 7.34
N SER A 275 -2.21 15.13 6.89
CA SER A 275 -2.45 13.70 6.71
C SER A 275 -1.61 13.13 5.57
N VAL A 276 -1.60 13.80 4.41
CA VAL A 276 -0.80 13.38 3.26
C VAL A 276 0.69 13.47 3.57
N SER A 277 1.15 14.50 4.26
CA SER A 277 2.56 14.63 4.64
C SER A 277 3.02 13.49 5.57
N ASN A 278 2.19 13.12 6.54
CA ASN A 278 2.45 11.98 7.42
C ASN A 278 2.42 10.64 6.66
N TYR A 279 1.49 10.48 5.72
CA TYR A 279 1.41 9.30 4.87
C TYR A 279 2.65 9.17 3.96
N VAL A 280 3.12 10.28 3.39
CA VAL A 280 4.36 10.36 2.60
C VAL A 280 5.58 9.96 3.45
N ALA A 281 5.71 10.50 4.66
CA ALA A 281 6.83 10.16 5.55
C ALA A 281 6.81 8.67 5.94
N LEU A 282 5.65 8.14 6.31
CA LEU A 282 5.47 6.71 6.62
C LEU A 282 5.86 5.84 5.40
N ALA A 283 5.34 6.17 4.22
CA ALA A 283 5.59 5.39 3.01
C ALA A 283 7.05 5.43 2.58
N PHE A 284 7.73 6.57 2.75
CA PHE A 284 9.14 6.73 2.45
C PHE A 284 10.05 5.89 3.36
N LEU A 285 9.79 5.91 4.69
CA LEU A 285 10.54 5.09 5.63
C LEU A 285 10.28 3.59 5.40
N ASN A 286 9.01 3.22 5.16
CA ASN A 286 8.61 1.85 4.92
C ASN A 286 9.25 1.27 3.65
N ILE A 287 9.22 2.01 2.54
CA ILE A 287 9.79 1.51 1.28
C ILE A 287 11.31 1.42 1.35
N ALA A 288 11.98 2.36 2.05
CA ALA A 288 13.41 2.29 2.29
C ALA A 288 13.78 1.05 3.11
N PHE A 289 13.01 0.76 4.16
CA PHE A 289 13.16 -0.46 4.94
C PHE A 289 12.96 -1.73 4.10
N ASN A 290 11.90 -1.77 3.28
CA ASN A 290 11.61 -2.91 2.41
C ASN A 290 12.69 -3.15 1.33
N ALA A 291 13.37 -2.10 0.87
CA ALA A 291 14.51 -2.24 -0.04
C ALA A 291 15.81 -2.65 0.70
N LEU A 292 16.05 -2.08 1.88
CA LEU A 292 17.26 -2.34 2.67
C LEU A 292 17.28 -3.72 3.31
N LEU A 293 16.14 -4.24 3.80
CA LEU A 293 16.11 -5.51 4.52
C LEU A 293 16.57 -6.70 3.63
N PRO A 294 16.01 -6.95 2.44
CA PRO A 294 16.46 -8.04 1.58
C PRO A 294 17.91 -7.83 1.11
N LEU A 295 18.30 -6.59 0.80
CA LEU A 295 19.66 -6.25 0.42
C LEU A 295 20.65 -6.59 1.54
N PHE A 296 20.34 -6.22 2.78
CA PHE A 296 21.12 -6.55 3.97
C PHE A 296 21.22 -8.07 4.18
N LEU A 297 20.10 -8.80 4.06
CA LEU A 297 20.09 -10.25 4.22
C LEU A 297 20.92 -10.96 3.13
N HIS A 298 20.92 -10.44 1.90
CA HIS A 298 21.68 -10.97 0.76
C HIS A 298 23.18 -10.62 0.81
N THR A 299 23.53 -9.42 1.29
CA THR A 299 24.91 -8.92 1.25
C THR A 299 25.90 -9.84 2.01
N PRO A 300 27.13 -10.06 1.52
CA PRO A 300 28.14 -10.86 2.21
C PRO A 300 28.47 -10.38 3.63
N ILE A 301 28.80 -11.33 4.52
CA ILE A 301 29.14 -11.05 5.94
C ILE A 301 30.29 -10.05 6.11
N PRO A 302 31.40 -10.10 5.34
CA PRO A 302 32.47 -9.12 5.47
C PRO A 302 32.02 -7.68 5.19
N LEU A 303 31.07 -7.51 4.27
CA LEU A 303 30.47 -6.21 3.91
C LEU A 303 29.32 -5.82 4.86
N GLY A 304 29.03 -6.64 5.85
CA GLY A 304 28.08 -6.34 6.92
C GLY A 304 26.68 -6.92 6.75
N GLY A 305 26.43 -7.78 5.76
CA GLY A 305 25.17 -8.53 5.63
C GLY A 305 25.21 -9.93 6.21
N LEU A 306 24.34 -10.83 5.73
CA LEU A 306 24.21 -12.21 6.23
C LEU A 306 24.46 -13.31 5.17
N ASN A 307 24.66 -12.96 3.90
CA ASN A 307 24.86 -13.89 2.78
C ASN A 307 23.78 -14.99 2.69
N LEU A 308 22.51 -14.63 2.92
CA LEU A 308 21.41 -15.58 2.91
C LEU A 308 20.91 -15.85 1.49
N PRO A 309 20.55 -17.10 1.16
CA PRO A 309 19.93 -17.43 -0.12
C PRO A 309 18.51 -16.84 -0.24
N PRO A 310 18.03 -16.55 -1.46
CA PRO A 310 16.69 -16.01 -1.75
C PRO A 310 15.53 -16.76 -1.10
N SER A 311 15.65 -18.08 -0.95
CA SER A 311 14.63 -18.92 -0.33
C SER A 311 14.44 -18.59 1.15
N ILE A 312 15.53 -18.43 1.89
CA ILE A 312 15.50 -18.05 3.31
C ILE A 312 15.02 -16.61 3.46
N ILE A 313 15.48 -15.70 2.59
CA ILE A 313 14.97 -14.32 2.54
C ILE A 313 13.46 -14.34 2.32
N GLY A 314 12.97 -15.11 1.35
CA GLY A 314 11.54 -15.29 1.09
C GLY A 314 10.78 -15.85 2.30
N TYR A 315 11.37 -16.76 3.09
CA TYR A 315 10.76 -17.26 4.33
C TYR A 315 10.71 -16.22 5.44
N VAL A 316 11.76 -15.40 5.61
CA VAL A 316 11.76 -14.30 6.60
C VAL A 316 10.70 -13.26 6.24
N LEU A 317 10.64 -12.83 4.98
CA LEU A 317 9.63 -11.88 4.49
C LEU A 317 8.22 -12.48 4.53
N GLY A 318 8.09 -13.77 4.23
CA GLY A 318 6.82 -14.49 4.34
C GLY A 318 6.34 -14.63 5.78
N ALA A 319 7.24 -14.97 6.72
CA ALA A 319 6.92 -15.05 8.13
C ALA A 319 6.49 -13.68 8.67
N TYR A 320 7.20 -12.62 8.30
CA TYR A 320 6.83 -11.23 8.57
C TYR A 320 5.40 -10.94 8.12
N GLY A 321 5.11 -11.12 6.82
CA GLY A 321 3.78 -10.83 6.29
C GLY A 321 2.69 -11.64 7.01
N CYS A 322 2.93 -12.94 7.26
CA CYS A 322 1.96 -13.82 7.89
C CYS A 322 1.64 -13.37 9.33
N VAL A 323 2.68 -13.07 10.12
CA VAL A 323 2.53 -12.57 11.48
C VAL A 323 1.81 -11.22 11.47
N THR A 324 2.20 -10.29 10.59
CA THR A 324 1.54 -9.00 10.44
C THR A 324 0.06 -9.17 10.10
N GLY A 325 -0.27 -9.97 9.08
CA GLY A 325 -1.64 -10.17 8.63
C GLY A 325 -2.53 -10.79 9.70
N LEU A 326 -2.05 -11.84 10.38
CA LEU A 326 -2.79 -12.48 11.48
C LEU A 326 -2.95 -11.53 12.68
N PHE A 327 -1.89 -10.81 13.04
CA PHE A 327 -1.91 -9.87 14.15
C PHE A 327 -2.87 -8.70 13.88
N GLN A 328 -2.83 -8.12 12.69
CA GLN A 328 -3.73 -7.05 12.32
C GLN A 328 -5.18 -7.52 12.26
N ALA A 329 -5.45 -8.67 11.65
CA ALA A 329 -6.79 -9.24 11.61
C ALA A 329 -7.38 -9.47 13.02
N ALA A 330 -6.55 -9.93 13.97
CA ALA A 330 -7.01 -10.26 15.33
C ALA A 330 -7.08 -9.04 16.27
N PHE A 331 -6.13 -8.10 16.16
CA PHE A 331 -5.91 -7.10 17.21
C PHE A 331 -6.05 -5.65 16.78
N PHE A 332 -6.04 -5.33 15.48
CA PHE A 332 -5.98 -3.94 15.00
C PHE A 332 -7.14 -3.07 15.53
N ALA A 333 -8.39 -3.50 15.35
CA ALA A 333 -9.55 -2.75 15.83
C ALA A 333 -9.56 -2.58 17.36
N ARG A 334 -9.18 -3.64 18.10
CA ARG A 334 -9.11 -3.61 19.57
C ARG A 334 -8.04 -2.65 20.07
N ILE A 335 -6.88 -2.63 19.41
CA ILE A 335 -5.79 -1.73 19.77
C ILE A 335 -6.16 -0.28 19.44
N ILE A 336 -6.83 0.00 18.32
CA ILE A 336 -7.36 1.34 18.00
C ILE A 336 -8.30 1.83 19.09
N HIS A 337 -9.27 1.01 19.49
CA HIS A 337 -10.20 1.41 20.55
C HIS A 337 -9.51 1.69 21.89
N TRP A 338 -8.36 1.06 22.17
CA TRP A 338 -7.64 1.23 23.44
C TRP A 338 -6.61 2.38 23.42
N LEU A 339 -5.81 2.49 22.35
CA LEU A 339 -4.73 3.47 22.25
C LEU A 339 -5.13 4.75 21.51
N GLY A 340 -6.15 4.70 20.66
CA GLY A 340 -6.48 5.74 19.70
C GLY A 340 -5.58 5.74 18.47
N GLU A 341 -6.07 6.34 17.39
CA GLU A 341 -5.44 6.35 16.06
C GLU A 341 -4.10 7.09 16.08
N ARG A 342 -4.03 8.25 16.74
CA ARG A 342 -2.80 9.05 16.82
C ARG A 342 -1.67 8.30 17.51
N ARG A 343 -1.94 7.63 18.64
CA ARG A 343 -0.87 6.93 19.40
C ARG A 343 -0.33 5.75 18.60
N ILE A 344 -1.21 5.00 17.93
CA ILE A 344 -0.81 3.90 17.05
C ILE A 344 0.06 4.43 15.91
N PHE A 345 -0.35 5.52 15.27
CA PHE A 345 0.44 6.13 14.21
C PHE A 345 1.81 6.57 14.71
N VAL A 346 1.88 7.32 15.82
CA VAL A 346 3.15 7.80 16.39
C VAL A 346 4.07 6.64 16.78
N ASN A 347 3.54 5.61 17.45
CA ASN A 347 4.32 4.43 17.84
C ASN A 347 4.79 3.63 16.62
N GLY A 348 3.95 3.50 15.59
CA GLY A 348 4.32 2.83 14.35
C GLY A 348 5.44 3.57 13.61
N VAL A 349 5.38 4.91 13.51
CA VAL A 349 6.49 5.68 12.92
C VAL A 349 7.75 5.62 13.81
N ALA A 350 7.61 5.64 15.14
CA ALA A 350 8.74 5.55 16.05
C ALA A 350 9.46 4.18 15.98
N SER A 351 8.75 3.11 15.62
CA SER A 351 9.34 1.77 15.47
C SER A 351 10.46 1.71 14.41
N PHE A 352 10.46 2.61 13.41
CA PHE A 352 11.54 2.70 12.41
C PHE A 352 12.91 2.99 13.03
N ILE A 353 12.95 3.71 14.15
CA ILE A 353 14.20 3.95 14.89
C ILE A 353 14.83 2.61 15.27
N GLY A 354 14.03 1.68 15.83
CA GLY A 354 14.49 0.33 16.15
C GLY A 354 14.80 -0.51 14.92
N LEU A 355 13.94 -0.45 13.89
CA LEU A 355 14.13 -1.22 12.64
C LEU A 355 15.47 -0.93 11.97
N PHE A 356 15.86 0.34 11.85
CA PHE A 356 17.14 0.73 11.26
C PHE A 356 18.32 0.57 12.23
N ALA A 357 18.14 0.79 13.53
CA ALA A 357 19.22 0.67 14.51
C ALA A 357 19.64 -0.79 14.79
N ILE A 358 18.73 -1.77 14.66
CA ILE A 358 19.05 -3.17 14.93
C ILE A 358 19.91 -3.79 13.81
N MET A 359 19.78 -3.35 12.55
CA MET A 359 20.56 -3.88 11.43
C MET A 359 22.10 -3.81 11.62
N PRO A 360 22.71 -2.67 12.00
CA PRO A 360 24.14 -2.63 12.30
C PRO A 360 24.52 -3.50 13.51
N ILE A 361 23.62 -3.63 14.50
CA ILE A 361 23.85 -4.53 15.66
C ILE A 361 23.95 -5.99 15.18
N ILE A 362 23.02 -6.44 14.31
CA ILE A 362 23.08 -7.76 13.69
C ILE A 362 24.40 -7.96 12.96
N SER A 363 24.83 -6.97 12.18
CA SER A 363 26.08 -7.00 11.42
C SER A 363 27.30 -7.25 12.30
N VAL A 364 27.39 -6.56 13.44
CA VAL A 364 28.48 -6.73 14.42
C VAL A 364 28.51 -8.16 14.97
N PHE A 365 27.36 -8.69 15.38
CA PHE A 365 27.28 -10.07 15.87
C PHE A 365 27.57 -11.11 14.77
N ALA A 366 27.12 -10.87 13.55
CA ALA A 366 27.37 -11.77 12.42
C ALA A 366 28.86 -11.81 12.03
N LYS A 367 29.56 -10.67 12.05
CA LYS A 367 31.01 -10.60 11.82
C LYS A 367 31.78 -11.29 12.94
N ALA A 368 31.34 -11.16 14.19
CA ALA A 368 32.03 -11.75 15.32
C ALA A 368 31.84 -13.27 15.39
N TRP A 369 30.60 -13.74 15.29
CA TRP A 369 30.21 -15.11 15.68
C TRP A 369 29.57 -15.92 14.53
N GLY A 370 29.59 -15.40 13.31
CA GLY A 370 28.99 -16.01 12.12
C GLY A 370 27.49 -15.72 11.96
N GLY A 371 27.00 -15.78 10.71
CA GLY A 371 25.62 -15.43 10.36
C GLY A 371 24.55 -16.41 10.87
N ASN A 372 24.92 -17.62 11.29
CA ASN A 372 23.96 -18.65 11.74
C ASN A 372 23.83 -18.74 13.28
N ASN A 373 24.15 -17.67 14.00
CA ASN A 373 24.04 -17.63 15.45
C ASN A 373 22.59 -17.40 15.91
N TRP A 374 22.19 -18.02 17.03
CA TRP A 374 20.91 -17.74 17.70
C TRP A 374 20.69 -16.24 17.95
N THR A 375 21.73 -15.49 18.34
CA THR A 375 21.62 -14.05 18.61
C THR A 375 21.21 -13.26 17.36
N VAL A 376 21.77 -13.59 16.19
CA VAL A 376 21.40 -13.00 14.89
C VAL A 376 19.93 -13.25 14.59
N TRP A 377 19.48 -14.50 14.73
CA TRP A 377 18.09 -14.87 14.49
C TRP A 377 17.11 -14.24 15.49
N ALA A 378 17.50 -14.10 16.76
CA ALA A 378 16.71 -13.40 17.76
C ALA A 378 16.53 -11.91 17.41
N LEU A 379 17.60 -11.24 16.94
CA LEU A 379 17.53 -9.85 16.48
C LEU A 379 16.70 -9.69 15.20
N ILE A 380 16.77 -10.65 14.26
CA ILE A 380 15.85 -10.69 13.11
C ILE A 380 14.40 -10.79 13.62
N GLY A 381 14.13 -11.68 14.58
CA GLY A 381 12.82 -11.78 15.24
C GLY A 381 12.35 -10.45 15.85
N CYS A 382 13.24 -9.70 16.51
CA CYS A 382 12.94 -8.36 17.02
C CYS A 382 12.58 -7.37 15.89
N ILE A 383 13.32 -7.39 14.78
CA ILE A 383 12.97 -6.59 13.59
C ILE A 383 11.56 -6.94 13.10
N LEU A 384 11.23 -8.23 13.02
CA LEU A 384 9.90 -8.66 12.57
C LEU A 384 8.78 -8.15 13.49
N VAL A 385 8.96 -8.24 14.81
CA VAL A 385 7.99 -7.72 15.78
C VAL A 385 7.82 -6.20 15.65
N LEU A 386 8.92 -5.46 15.50
CA LEU A 386 8.84 -4.01 15.28
C LEU A 386 8.15 -3.68 13.94
N ALA A 387 8.36 -4.48 12.90
CA ALA A 387 7.74 -4.28 11.60
C ALA A 387 6.21 -4.50 11.66
N VAL A 388 5.72 -5.40 12.52
CA VAL A 388 4.27 -5.54 12.78
C VAL A 388 3.70 -4.26 13.39
N ILE A 389 4.39 -3.65 14.36
CA ILE A 389 3.98 -2.38 14.98
C ILE A 389 4.00 -1.25 13.95
N MET A 390 5.03 -1.21 13.11
CA MET A 390 5.17 -0.26 12.01
C MET A 390 3.97 -0.31 11.06
N ASP A 391 3.54 -1.51 10.62
CA ASP A 391 2.46 -1.65 9.63
C ASP A 391 1.10 -1.15 10.15
N MET A 392 0.88 -1.15 11.48
CA MET A 392 -0.34 -0.60 12.06
C MET A 392 -0.50 0.90 11.79
N ALA A 393 0.60 1.62 11.52
CA ALA A 393 0.54 3.03 11.16
C ALA A 393 -0.20 3.27 9.84
N TYR A 394 -0.18 2.32 8.89
CA TYR A 394 -0.91 2.46 7.62
C TYR A 394 -2.42 2.48 7.82
N GLY A 395 -2.93 1.61 8.69
CA GLY A 395 -4.36 1.63 9.01
C GLY A 395 -4.78 2.92 9.72
N ALA A 396 -3.95 3.43 10.64
CA ALA A 396 -4.21 4.70 11.31
C ALA A 396 -4.21 5.91 10.36
N ILE A 397 -3.20 6.03 9.49
CA ILE A 397 -3.10 7.17 8.57
C ILE A 397 -4.19 7.16 7.49
N PHE A 398 -4.67 5.99 7.08
CA PHE A 398 -5.80 5.90 6.14
C PHE A 398 -7.08 6.49 6.72
N MET A 399 -7.34 6.30 8.02
CA MET A 399 -8.49 6.93 8.67
C MET A 399 -8.36 8.46 8.68
N PHE A 400 -7.17 9.00 9.00
CA PHE A 400 -6.90 10.43 8.93
C PHE A 400 -7.06 11.00 7.51
N VAL A 401 -6.49 10.36 6.49
CA VAL A 401 -6.62 10.80 5.09
C VAL A 401 -8.09 10.80 4.65
N THR A 402 -8.83 9.76 4.99
CA THR A 402 -10.25 9.61 4.62
C THR A 402 -11.09 10.71 5.29
N ALA A 403 -10.92 10.91 6.59
CA ALA A 403 -11.65 11.94 7.34
C ALA A 403 -11.23 13.38 7.01
N SER A 404 -10.03 13.57 6.45
CA SER A 404 -9.55 14.90 6.03
C SER A 404 -10.22 15.43 4.76
N ALA A 405 -10.94 14.57 4.01
CA ALA A 405 -11.57 14.96 2.76
C ALA A 405 -12.66 16.03 2.99
N PRO A 406 -12.65 17.17 2.27
CA PRO A 406 -13.59 18.27 2.50
C PRO A 406 -15.06 17.94 2.27
N SER A 407 -15.36 16.96 1.42
CA SER A 407 -16.71 16.51 1.10
C SER A 407 -16.68 15.07 0.60
N ARG A 408 -17.84 14.42 0.54
CA ARG A 408 -17.94 13.05 -0.02
C ARG A 408 -17.54 12.99 -1.50
N SER A 409 -17.88 14.02 -2.27
CA SER A 409 -17.50 14.14 -3.69
C SER A 409 -15.99 14.37 -3.88
N ALA A 410 -15.29 14.90 -2.87
CA ALA A 410 -13.84 15.10 -2.87
C ALA A 410 -13.05 13.83 -2.53
N LEU A 411 -13.66 12.82 -1.91
CA LEU A 411 -12.98 11.65 -1.34
C LEU A 411 -12.05 10.95 -2.35
N GLY A 412 -12.54 10.70 -3.57
CA GLY A 412 -11.76 10.06 -4.63
C GLY A 412 -10.57 10.91 -5.07
N ALA A 413 -10.74 12.23 -5.14
CA ALA A 413 -9.67 13.15 -5.50
C ALA A 413 -8.62 13.30 -4.38
N THR A 414 -9.05 13.34 -3.11
CA THR A 414 -8.17 13.34 -1.94
C THR A 414 -7.36 12.05 -1.86
N ASN A 415 -7.99 10.89 -2.06
CA ASN A 415 -7.30 9.60 -2.09
C ASN A 415 -6.32 9.51 -3.26
N GLY A 416 -6.72 9.96 -4.45
CA GLY A 416 -5.83 10.02 -5.62
C GLY A 416 -4.63 10.94 -5.40
N LEU A 417 -4.83 12.12 -4.80
CA LEU A 417 -3.76 13.07 -4.49
C LEU A 417 -2.79 12.48 -3.45
N SER A 418 -3.35 11.87 -2.40
CA SER A 418 -2.57 11.20 -1.35
C SER A 418 -1.74 10.06 -1.93
N GLN A 419 -2.34 9.24 -2.81
CA GLN A 419 -1.66 8.13 -3.44
C GLN A 419 -0.56 8.61 -4.40
N MET A 420 -0.80 9.64 -5.20
CA MET A 420 0.24 10.24 -6.04
C MET A 420 1.43 10.71 -5.20
N ALA A 421 1.19 11.48 -4.13
CA ALA A 421 2.25 11.96 -3.26
C ALA A 421 3.06 10.82 -2.64
N VAL A 422 2.39 9.74 -2.23
CA VAL A 422 3.03 8.54 -1.72
C VAL A 422 3.80 7.78 -2.79
N SER A 423 3.28 7.64 -4.01
CA SER A 423 4.01 6.99 -5.11
C SER A 423 5.26 7.78 -5.48
N ILE A 424 5.26 9.12 -5.40
CA ILE A 424 6.48 9.93 -5.56
C ILE A 424 7.51 9.59 -4.46
N ALA A 425 7.07 9.49 -3.21
CA ALA A 425 7.95 9.10 -2.11
C ALA A 425 8.50 7.68 -2.30
N ARG A 426 7.65 6.74 -2.75
CA ARG A 426 8.03 5.35 -3.05
C ARG A 426 8.91 5.20 -4.28
N ALA A 427 8.85 6.14 -5.21
CA ALA A 427 9.76 6.20 -6.34
C ALA A 427 11.18 6.57 -5.91
N VAL A 428 11.34 7.50 -4.97
CA VAL A 428 12.67 7.97 -4.53
C VAL A 428 13.28 7.06 -3.46
N GLY A 429 12.45 6.47 -2.59
CA GLY A 429 12.89 5.73 -1.40
C GLY A 429 13.87 4.58 -1.66
N PRO A 430 13.54 3.56 -2.49
CA PRO A 430 14.43 2.42 -2.76
C PRO A 430 15.77 2.85 -3.32
N ALA A 431 15.76 3.61 -4.42
CA ALA A 431 16.98 4.09 -5.07
C ALA A 431 17.86 4.90 -4.11
N MET A 432 17.28 5.78 -3.30
CA MET A 432 18.04 6.54 -2.30
C MET A 432 18.63 5.60 -1.23
N ALA A 433 17.81 4.70 -0.68
CA ALA A 433 18.23 3.82 0.40
C ALA A 433 19.33 2.84 -0.03
N THR A 434 19.15 2.16 -1.16
CA THR A 434 20.13 1.18 -1.66
C THR A 434 21.40 1.84 -2.18
N SER A 435 21.30 3.02 -2.80
CA SER A 435 22.49 3.77 -3.22
C SER A 435 23.28 4.29 -2.02
N MET A 436 22.59 4.79 -0.99
CA MET A 436 23.26 5.19 0.25
C MET A 436 23.91 4.01 0.96
N PHE A 437 23.29 2.84 0.95
CA PHE A 437 23.91 1.61 1.46
C PHE A 437 25.18 1.27 0.67
N ALA A 438 25.11 1.27 -0.67
CA ALA A 438 26.27 0.98 -1.52
C ALA A 438 27.43 1.98 -1.28
N VAL A 439 27.16 3.29 -1.25
CA VAL A 439 28.17 4.33 -0.98
C VAL A 439 28.74 4.18 0.43
N SER A 440 27.88 3.92 1.44
CA SER A 440 28.33 3.75 2.82
C SER A 440 29.32 2.60 2.94
N VAL A 441 29.07 1.47 2.27
CA VAL A 441 29.95 0.30 2.26
C VAL A 441 31.22 0.54 1.42
N GLN A 442 31.11 1.24 0.28
CA GLN A 442 32.24 1.53 -0.61
C GLN A 442 33.26 2.48 0.01
N GLU A 443 32.80 3.61 0.54
CA GLU A 443 33.65 4.66 1.11
C GLU A 443 34.02 4.39 2.57
N GLY A 444 33.51 3.29 3.15
CA GLY A 444 33.74 2.93 4.55
C GLY A 444 33.16 3.94 5.54
N TRP A 445 32.14 4.70 5.15
CA TRP A 445 31.53 5.71 6.03
C TRP A 445 30.90 5.02 7.24
N VAL A 446 31.44 5.31 8.43
CA VAL A 446 31.06 4.69 9.70
C VAL A 446 31.09 3.15 9.58
N ASP A 447 32.18 2.60 9.04
CA ASP A 447 32.36 1.15 8.82
C ASP A 447 31.26 0.49 7.94
N GLY A 448 30.59 1.27 7.08
CA GLY A 448 29.49 0.78 6.25
C GLY A 448 28.10 0.99 6.85
N TYR A 449 27.98 1.63 8.01
CA TYR A 449 26.72 1.78 8.75
C TYR A 449 26.05 3.15 8.64
N ALA A 450 26.64 4.10 7.88
CA ALA A 450 26.12 5.47 7.78
C ALA A 450 24.67 5.55 7.28
N VAL A 451 24.28 4.66 6.34
CA VAL A 451 22.91 4.59 5.83
C VAL A 451 21.88 4.40 6.95
N TYR A 452 22.16 3.53 7.92
CA TYR A 452 21.25 3.24 9.02
C TYR A 452 21.11 4.43 9.96
N ILE A 453 22.20 5.16 10.23
CA ILE A 453 22.18 6.38 11.06
C ILE A 453 21.30 7.45 10.41
N VAL A 454 21.44 7.65 9.09
CA VAL A 454 20.60 8.62 8.37
C VAL A 454 19.13 8.26 8.48
N PHE A 455 18.75 7.00 8.26
CA PHE A 455 17.35 6.58 8.37
C PHE A 455 16.82 6.62 9.81
N VAL A 456 17.65 6.38 10.83
CA VAL A 456 17.30 6.62 12.23
C VAL A 456 16.99 8.11 12.46
N MET A 457 17.84 9.02 11.99
CA MET A 457 17.63 10.46 12.12
C MET A 457 16.37 10.94 11.38
N LEU A 458 16.14 10.43 10.16
CA LEU A 458 14.91 10.70 9.40
C LEU A 458 13.66 10.19 10.13
N SER A 459 13.76 9.05 10.82
CA SER A 459 12.66 8.49 11.62
C SER A 459 12.35 9.39 12.83
N ILE A 460 13.37 9.86 13.55
CA ILE A 460 13.21 10.80 14.67
C ILE A 460 12.55 12.10 14.18
N LEU A 461 13.01 12.64 13.03
CA LEU A 461 12.43 13.82 12.41
C LEU A 461 10.96 13.61 12.01
N ALA A 462 10.62 12.45 11.44
CA ALA A 462 9.25 12.11 11.07
C ALA A 462 8.32 12.06 12.30
N VAL A 463 8.80 11.47 13.41
CA VAL A 463 8.05 11.45 14.67
C VAL A 463 7.84 12.87 15.22
N GLY A 464 8.92 13.61 15.48
CA GLY A 464 8.85 14.92 16.13
C GLY A 464 8.29 16.03 15.25
N GLY A 465 8.56 15.98 13.94
CA GLY A 465 8.22 17.02 12.98
C GLY A 465 6.81 16.90 12.39
N LEU A 466 6.27 15.68 12.26
CA LEU A 466 5.00 15.39 11.58
C LEU A 466 4.03 14.55 12.42
N ALA A 467 4.44 13.38 12.91
CA ALA A 467 3.51 12.42 13.54
C ALA A 467 2.85 13.00 14.80
N VAL A 468 3.62 13.73 15.61
CA VAL A 468 3.11 14.37 16.82
C VAL A 468 2.14 15.52 16.49
N LYS A 469 2.15 16.09 15.28
CA LYS A 469 1.25 17.19 14.88
C LYS A 469 -0.14 16.72 14.44
N LEU A 470 -0.36 15.42 14.27
CA LEU A 470 -1.72 14.90 14.02
C LEU A 470 -2.63 15.18 15.23
N PRO A 471 -3.93 15.47 15.00
CA PRO A 471 -4.88 15.67 16.08
C PRO A 471 -5.05 14.39 16.91
N LYS A 472 -5.45 14.55 18.17
CA LYS A 472 -5.63 13.41 19.10
C LYS A 472 -6.75 12.48 18.65
N GLU A 473 -7.81 13.07 18.12
CA GLU A 473 -8.97 12.39 17.56
C GLU A 473 -9.00 12.67 16.06
N VAL A 474 -9.53 11.71 15.30
CA VAL A 474 -9.76 11.87 13.86
C VAL A 474 -10.77 13.00 13.65
N TRP A 475 -10.63 13.77 12.57
CA TRP A 475 -11.59 14.82 12.23
C TRP A 475 -13.02 14.26 12.18
N GLU A 476 -13.97 14.99 12.75
CA GLU A 476 -15.39 14.69 12.55
C GLU A 476 -15.69 14.81 11.06
N GLU A 477 -16.39 13.81 10.50
CA GLU A 477 -16.80 13.89 9.10
C GLU A 477 -17.67 15.13 8.90
N ALA A 478 -17.46 15.86 7.81
CA ALA A 478 -18.38 16.92 7.42
C ALA A 478 -19.76 16.28 7.20
N ASP A 479 -20.71 16.62 8.06
CA ASP A 479 -22.13 16.34 7.85
C ASP A 479 -22.60 17.27 6.73
N ASP A 480 -22.83 16.70 5.55
CA ASP A 480 -23.60 17.33 4.47
C ASP A 480 -25.10 17.01 4.68
#